data_AF-A0A392RN57-F1
#
_entry.id   AF-A0A392RN57-F1
#
_cell.length_a   1.000
_cell.length_b   1.000
_cell.length_c   1.000
_cell.angle_alpha   90.00
_cell.angle_beta   90.00
_cell.angle_gamma   90.00
#
_symmetry.space_group_name_H-M   'P 1'
#
loop_
_entity.id
_entity.type
_entity.pdbx_description
1 polymer ?
#
loop_
_entity_poly.entity_id
_entity_poly.type
_entity_poly.pdbx_seq_one_letter_code
_entity_poly.pdbx_strand_id
1 'polypeptide(L)' 'SICWQQSRSLWLKERDANSKYFHSVLASRRRRNAISSIQVDGDTLEGVTPIQQAVASHFVSHFKAIDMERPGWIILLSKG' A
#
# COMPACT_ATOMS: atom_id res chain seq x y z
N SER A 1 11.22 16.00 -5.95
CA SER A 1 12.55 15.56 -6.43
C SER A 1 13.00 16.46 -7.57
N ILE A 2 14.30 16.53 -7.87
CA ILE A 2 14.81 17.34 -9.00
C ILE A 2 14.21 16.92 -10.35
N CYS A 3 13.99 15.61 -10.53
CA CYS A 3 13.33 15.04 -11.70
C CYS A 3 11.87 15.50 -11.86
N TRP A 4 11.14 15.73 -10.75
CA TRP A 4 9.78 16.29 -10.80
C TRP A 4 9.80 17.75 -11.27
N GLN A 5 10.72 18.56 -10.75
CA GLN A 5 10.85 19.97 -11.14
C GLN A 5 11.21 20.12 -12.63
N GLN A 6 12.16 19.30 -13.10
CA GLN A 6 12.55 19.25 -14.52
C GLN A 6 11.38 18.80 -15.41
N SER A 7 10.68 17.73 -15.01
CA SER A 7 9.51 17.21 -15.72
C SER A 7 8.41 18.27 -15.86
N ARG A 8 8.11 18.98 -14.78
CA ARG A 8 7.12 20.06 -14.75
C ARG A 8 7.54 21.26 -15.61
N SER A 9 8.82 21.64 -15.59
CA SER A 9 9.35 22.71 -16.44
C SER A 9 9.25 22.38 -17.92
N LEU A 10 9.59 21.14 -18.30
CA LEU A 10 9.50 20.66 -19.68
C LEU A 10 8.05 20.67 -20.19
N TRP A 11 7.10 20.19 -19.38
CA TRP A 11 5.68 20.22 -19.73
C TRP A 11 5.18 21.65 -19.98
N LEU A 12 5.51 22.59 -19.08
CA LEU A 12 5.10 23.99 -19.22
C LEU A 12 5.72 24.66 -20.47
N LYS A 13 6.95 24.29 -20.83
CA LYS A 13 7.68 24.90 -21.95
C LYS A 13 7.31 24.30 -23.31
N GLU A 14 7.17 22.98 -23.38
CA GLU A 14 7.09 22.23 -24.64
C GLU A 14 5.70 21.62 -24.87
N ARG A 15 4.75 21.82 -23.95
CA ARG A 15 3.47 21.10 -23.90
C ARG A 15 3.63 19.57 -23.88
N ASP A 16 4.77 19.08 -23.40
CA ASP A 16 5.06 17.66 -23.24
C ASP A 16 4.17 17.04 -22.15
N ALA A 17 3.31 16.08 -22.52
CA ALA A 17 2.59 15.26 -21.57
C ALA A 17 3.54 14.19 -21.00
N ASN A 18 4.40 14.60 -20.05
CA ASN A 18 5.57 13.86 -19.59
C ASN A 18 5.28 12.49 -18.99
N SER A 19 5.01 11.51 -19.84
CA SER A 19 4.64 10.15 -19.45
C SER A 19 5.84 9.41 -18.87
N LYS A 20 7.06 9.72 -19.34
CA LYS A 20 8.31 9.11 -18.86
C LYS A 20 8.51 9.30 -17.36
N TYR A 21 8.30 10.51 -16.85
CA TYR A 21 8.38 10.80 -15.42
C TYR A 21 7.37 9.98 -14.63
N PHE A 22 6.09 10.00 -15.03
CA PHE A 22 5.04 9.24 -14.33
C PHE A 22 5.30 7.72 -14.36
N HIS A 23 5.72 7.16 -15.49
CA HIS A 23 6.09 5.75 -15.59
C HIS A 23 7.26 5.40 -14.66
N SER A 24 8.26 6.28 -14.54
CA SER A 24 9.39 6.06 -13.62
C SER A 24 8.93 6.02 -12.15
N VAL A 25 8.00 6.91 -11.78
CA VAL A 25 7.40 6.95 -10.44
C VAL A 25 6.59 5.68 -10.17
N LEU A 26 5.76 5.26 -11.12
CA LEU A 26 4.95 4.04 -11.01
C LEU A 26 5.84 2.78 -10.92
N ALA A 27 6.90 2.70 -11.73
CA ALA A 27 7.85 1.58 -11.69
C ALA A 27 8.60 1.52 -10.36
N SER A 28 9.01 2.67 -9.81
CA SER A 28 9.64 2.76 -8.48
C SER A 28 8.68 2.29 -7.38
N ARG A 29 7.43 2.76 -7.40
CA ARG A 29 6.39 2.30 -6.48
C ARG A 29 6.14 0.81 -6.58
N ARG A 30 6.04 0.26 -7.80
CA ARG A 30 5.89 -1.18 -8.03
C ARG A 30 7.02 -1.98 -7.42
N ARG A 31 8.28 -1.58 -7.65
CA ARG A 31 9.45 -2.26 -7.06
C ARG A 31 9.43 -2.21 -5.53
N ARG A 32 9.13 -1.05 -4.95
CA ARG A 32 9.09 -0.88 -3.49
C ARG A 32 7.95 -1.66 -2.83
N ASN A 33 6.82 -1.78 -3.53
CA ASN A 33 5.63 -2.44 -3.00
C ASN A 33 5.57 -3.93 -3.37
N ALA A 34 6.57 -4.46 -4.08
CA ALA A 34 6.64 -5.88 -4.39
C ALA A 34 7.03 -6.65 -3.12
N ILE A 35 6.10 -7.45 -2.61
CA ILE A 35 6.37 -8.38 -1.52
C ILE A 35 6.82 -9.69 -2.17
N SER A 36 8.12 -9.99 -2.11
CA SER A 36 8.68 -11.23 -2.64
C SER A 36 8.54 -12.39 -1.68
N SER A 37 8.61 -12.11 -0.38
CA SER A 37 8.61 -13.11 0.69
C SER A 37 8.02 -12.59 1.99
N ILE A 38 7.48 -13.51 2.79
CA ILE A 38 7.01 -13.24 4.16
C ILE A 38 7.43 -14.40 5.07
N GLN A 39 7.53 -14.16 6.38
CA GLN A 39 7.69 -15.22 7.37
C GLN A 39 6.38 -15.48 8.11
N VAL A 40 6.01 -16.76 8.23
CA VAL A 40 4.83 -17.23 8.95
C VAL A 40 5.26 -18.42 9.80
N ASP A 41 5.05 -18.34 11.12
CA ASP A 41 5.35 -19.41 12.08
C ASP A 41 6.79 -19.98 12.01
N GLY A 42 7.75 -19.16 11.58
CA GLY A 42 9.17 -19.54 11.42
C GLY A 42 9.55 -19.99 10.00
N ASP A 43 8.58 -20.23 9.12
CA ASP A 43 8.81 -20.61 7.73
C ASP A 43 8.79 -19.40 6.80
N THR A 44 9.69 -19.38 5.82
CA THR A 44 9.71 -18.35 4.77
C THR A 44 8.85 -18.79 3.59
N LEU A 45 7.81 -18.01 3.30
CA LEU A 45 6.94 -18.22 2.14
C LEU A 45 7.37 -17.28 1.01
N GLU A 46 7.56 -17.85 -0.17
CA GLU A 46 7.95 -17.15 -1.39
C GLU A 46 6.85 -17.29 -2.45
N GLY A 47 6.75 -16.29 -3.32
CA GLY A 47 5.83 -16.30 -4.46
C GLY A 47 4.42 -15.81 -4.13
N VAL A 48 3.69 -15.42 -5.19
CA VAL A 48 2.45 -14.65 -5.06
C VAL A 48 1.34 -15.45 -4.37
N THR A 49 1.10 -16.69 -4.79
CA THR A 49 -0.03 -17.49 -4.29
C THR A 49 0.11 -17.83 -2.80
N PRO A 50 1.24 -18.36 -2.30
CA PRO A 50 1.41 -18.66 -0.87
C PRO A 50 1.30 -17.41 0.00
N ILE A 51 1.91 -16.30 -0.44
CA ILE A 51 1.85 -15.01 0.27
C ILE A 51 0.41 -14.50 0.36
N GLN A 52 -0.34 -14.50 -0.75
CA GLN A 52 -1.74 -14.05 -0.75
C GLN A 52 -2.61 -14.89 0.18
N GLN A 53 -2.45 -16.21 0.16
CA GLN A 53 -3.22 -17.11 1.01
C GLN A 53 -2.92 -16.91 2.49
N ALA A 54 -1.64 -16.77 2.86
CA ALA A 54 -1.22 -16.51 4.22
C ALA A 54 -1.76 -15.17 4.75
N VAL A 55 -1.64 -14.09 3.95
CA VAL A 55 -2.18 -12.77 4.30
C VAL A 55 -3.70 -12.82 4.48
N ALA A 56 -4.42 -13.44 3.55
CA ALA A 56 -5.87 -13.58 3.64
C ALA A 56 -6.28 -14.34 4.91
N SER A 57 -5.62 -15.47 5.19
CA SER A 57 -5.91 -16.31 6.36
C SER A 57 -5.65 -15.57 7.67
N HIS A 58 -4.54 -14.82 7.75
CA HIS A 58 -4.20 -13.98 8.90
C HIS A 58 -5.32 -12.98 9.21
N PHE A 59 -5.76 -12.20 8.22
CA PHE A 59 -6.80 -11.18 8.44
C PHE A 59 -8.18 -11.79 8.67
N VAL A 60 -8.54 -12.89 8.00
CA VAL A 60 -9.79 -13.60 8.27
C VAL A 60 -9.86 -14.06 9.73
N SER A 61 -8.77 -14.62 10.25
CA SER A 61 -8.69 -15.01 11.67
C SER A 61 -8.73 -13.79 12.59
N HIS A 62 -7.92 -12.77 12.29
CA HIS A 62 -7.79 -11.56 13.11
C HIS A 62 -9.12 -10.80 13.26
N PHE A 63 -9.86 -10.62 12.17
CA PHE A 63 -11.15 -9.92 12.21
C PHE A 63 -12.29 -10.78 12.76
N LYS A 64 -12.19 -12.11 12.74
CA LYS A 64 -13.14 -12.99 13.45
C LYS A 64 -12.89 -13.02 14.96
N ALA A 65 -11.64 -12.85 15.38
CA ALA A 65 -11.28 -12.84 16.80
C ALA A 65 -11.68 -11.53 17.51
N ILE A 66 -12.00 -10.48 16.75
CA ILE A 66 -12.39 -9.16 17.27
C ILE A 66 -13.91 -9.03 17.12
N ASP A 67 -14.66 -9.51 18.11
CA ASP A 67 -16.07 -9.11 18.30
C ASP A 67 -16.11 -7.80 19.12
N MET A 68 -15.34 -6.81 18.67
CA MET A 68 -15.26 -5.53 19.35
C MET A 68 -16.35 -4.63 18.78
N GLU A 69 -17.43 -4.45 19.53
CA GLU A 69 -18.34 -3.34 19.28
C GLU A 69 -17.49 -2.06 19.28
N ARG A 70 -17.27 -1.53 18.07
CA ARG A 70 -16.60 -0.25 17.88
C ARG A 70 -17.43 0.77 18.66
N PRO A 71 -16.91 1.38 19.75
CA PRO A 71 -17.68 2.38 20.46
C PRO A 71 -17.95 3.51 19.48
N GLY A 72 -19.23 3.67 19.11
CA GLY A 72 -19.67 4.73 18.24
C GLY A 72 -19.26 6.06 18.85
N TRP A 73 -18.94 7.05 18.01
CA TRP A 73 -18.65 8.42 18.40
C TRP A 73 -19.67 9.00 19.40
N ILE A 74 -20.89 8.45 19.40
CA ILE A 74 -22.00 8.74 20.32
C ILE A 74 -21.61 8.50 21.79
N ILE A 75 -20.79 7.49 22.12
CA ILE A 75 -20.40 7.18 23.50
C ILE A 75 -19.46 8.25 24.08
N LEU A 76 -18.67 8.92 23.22
CA LEU A 76 -17.73 9.96 23.64
C LEU A 76 -18.41 11.30 23.95
N LEU A 77 -19.62 11.54 23.41
CA LEU A 77 -20.38 12.77 23.66
C LEU A 77 -21.28 12.70 24.90
N SER A 78 -21.58 11.48 25.41
CA SER A 78 -22.38 11.29 26.62
C SER A 78 -21.60 11.49 27.92
N LYS A 79 -20.28 11.74 27.85
CA LYS A 79 -19.40 11.96 29.01
C LYS A 79 -18.83 13.38 29.10
N GLY A 80 -19.40 14.33 28.37
CA GLY A 80 -19.09 15.76 28.44
C GLY A 80 -20.07 16.52 29.31
#